data_AF-A0A6J2T8R0-F1
#
_entry.id   AF-A0A6J2T8R0-F1
#
_cell.length_a   1.000
_cell.length_b   1.000
_cell.length_c   1.000
_cell.angle_alpha   90.00
_cell.angle_beta   90.00
_cell.angle_gamma   90.00
#
_symmetry.space_group_name_H-M   'P 1'
#
loop_
_entity.id
_entity.type
_entity.pdbx_description
1 polymer ?
#
loop_
_entity_poly.entity_id
_entity_poly.type
_entity_poly.pdbx_seq_one_letter_code
_entity_poly.pdbx_strand_id
1 'polypeptide(L)'
;MPPKKKGKKKEKKDPNKLSQVDRTFYELTVTDLNQKLARLRAHLSNLDETNITLTEKLREVEYDRSDVAAHLERTLAERNNTITELEERLVEITKVRDEENRIAQETIADLEAKYKAMHDQLTSEIKLLNGKLNSLDEFRIQRDILLAKFDDQEADLKEKEKEHKEALYNMEQRAVVEKDALKKEVEAKLLQVSEDFTRSSEIRNAGYTRRLIRENIALQKEIDQLVTSQIKLQLQFNNQRNQHKEMAEQYGVLDQIKNELVRNSVNKIKIIEGLTSNYEKLKAKYVEMVRYRKAFESQQQEELCEQIKQKDATAKLRALAKRMEILTLENKNLVVVHDQHEMEIVRLRGVITEIKMTVRDAIIADQAAKLFPQRLIEANKDDPMVIEEVRVDAAALCKLTRIDLLTQLMNIISSHSEELPRTPSIASIESATSSLYAPGKMGFLQQKPKATATEIFKTEVVDQSVATTLPDYLQKDQDKLLVSHRRGDELSIIDVEFGTTLYVSSSREDEAIEIEEEPLEEPEGSSSSVSVKKSSEGSAPPPSAIPLAKNVSSELLKDVERKSVSTSEVQSSGQFEEFEDVEEEDEFEINLFY
;
A
#
# COMPACT_ATOMS: atom_id res chain seq x y z
N MET A 1 -76.16 142.62 40.22
CA MET A 1 -75.37 141.93 41.28
C MET A 1 -75.79 140.46 41.38
N PRO A 2 -74.98 139.56 41.99
CA PRO A 2 -75.12 138.08 42.00
C PRO A 2 -75.87 137.57 43.28
N PRO A 3 -75.76 136.31 43.84
CA PRO A 3 -75.03 135.08 43.45
C PRO A 3 -75.67 133.65 43.68
N LYS A 4 -74.97 132.66 43.07
CA LYS A 4 -74.77 131.16 43.23
C LYS A 4 -75.56 130.22 44.20
N LYS A 5 -75.65 128.94 43.78
CA LYS A 5 -76.34 127.76 44.40
C LYS A 5 -75.51 126.45 44.31
N LYS A 6 -75.84 125.39 45.07
CA LYS A 6 -75.23 124.01 45.01
C LYS A 6 -76.29 122.93 44.72
N GLY A 7 -75.92 121.78 44.12
CA GLY A 7 -76.68 120.50 44.28
C GLY A 7 -76.63 119.46 43.14
N LYS A 8 -76.09 118.26 43.44
CA LYS A 8 -76.31 116.88 42.87
C LYS A 8 -76.33 116.61 41.34
N LYS A 9 -75.65 115.54 40.92
CA LYS A 9 -75.69 114.91 39.57
C LYS A 9 -76.12 113.42 39.64
N LYS A 10 -77.10 113.06 38.79
CA LYS A 10 -77.23 111.78 38.05
C LYS A 10 -77.21 112.20 36.54
N GLU A 11 -77.07 111.38 35.50
CA GLU A 11 -77.32 109.94 35.31
C GLU A 11 -76.47 109.39 34.12
N LYS A 12 -76.62 108.09 33.79
CA LYS A 12 -75.75 107.34 32.86
C LYS A 12 -76.03 107.61 31.37
N LYS A 13 -75.02 107.39 30.51
CA LYS A 13 -75.17 107.05 29.08
C LYS A 13 -74.13 105.98 28.70
N ASP A 14 -74.55 105.03 27.87
CA ASP A 14 -73.93 103.70 27.78
C ASP A 14 -72.70 103.63 26.86
N PRO A 15 -71.70 102.79 27.19
CA PRO A 15 -70.51 102.56 26.36
C PRO A 15 -70.79 101.62 25.17
N ASN A 16 -72.03 101.56 24.67
CA ASN A 16 -72.46 100.61 23.64
C ASN A 16 -73.14 101.31 22.44
N LYS A 17 -72.57 102.43 22.01
CA LYS A 17 -72.91 103.13 20.77
C LYS A 17 -71.68 103.23 19.86
N LEU A 18 -71.25 102.07 19.36
CA LEU A 18 -70.53 101.99 18.10
C LEU A 18 -71.35 102.70 17.02
N SER A 19 -70.70 103.41 16.08
CA SER A 19 -71.43 103.96 14.93
C SER A 19 -72.11 102.83 14.17
N GLN A 20 -73.23 103.09 13.50
CA GLN A 20 -73.91 102.06 12.71
C GLN A 20 -72.96 101.49 11.63
N VAL A 21 -72.06 102.32 11.10
CA VAL A 21 -70.99 101.93 10.19
C VAL A 21 -69.99 100.98 10.88
N ASP A 22 -69.45 101.35 12.04
CA ASP A 22 -68.49 100.52 12.79
C ASP A 22 -69.10 99.17 13.17
N ARG A 23 -70.36 99.16 13.58
CA ARG A 23 -71.10 97.93 13.89
C ARG A 23 -71.21 97.03 12.66
N THR A 24 -71.62 97.56 11.50
CA THR A 24 -71.67 96.78 10.26
C THR A 24 -70.27 96.33 9.80
N PHE A 25 -69.23 97.12 10.05
CA PHE A 25 -67.84 96.76 9.73
C PHE A 25 -67.36 95.59 10.61
N TYR A 26 -67.60 95.64 11.92
CA TYR A 26 -67.25 94.54 12.83
C TYR A 26 -68.11 93.29 12.56
N GLU A 27 -69.40 93.43 12.28
CA GLU A 27 -70.26 92.30 11.88
C GLU A 27 -69.75 91.66 10.57
N LEU A 28 -69.40 92.45 9.55
CA LEU A 28 -68.79 91.96 8.31
C LEU A 28 -67.44 91.27 8.56
N THR A 29 -66.57 91.86 9.39
CA THR A 29 -65.27 91.30 9.76
C THR A 29 -65.42 89.97 10.51
N VAL A 30 -66.39 89.86 11.43
CA VAL A 30 -66.73 88.63 12.14
C VAL A 30 -67.27 87.57 11.17
N THR A 31 -68.07 87.93 10.17
CA THR A 31 -68.54 86.96 9.16
C THR A 31 -67.42 86.47 8.24
N ASP A 32 -66.50 87.33 7.79
CA ASP A 32 -65.32 86.91 7.01
C ASP A 32 -64.36 86.04 7.83
N LEU A 33 -64.08 86.40 9.09
CA LEU A 33 -63.28 85.58 9.99
C LEU A 33 -63.94 84.21 10.27
N ASN A 34 -65.26 84.17 10.48
CA ASN A 34 -65.99 82.91 10.64
C ASN A 34 -65.99 82.07 9.36
N GLN A 35 -66.07 82.69 8.16
CA GLN A 35 -65.91 81.96 6.90
C GLN A 35 -64.49 81.40 6.73
N LYS A 36 -63.45 82.19 7.03
CA LYS A 36 -62.05 81.72 7.02
C LYS A 36 -61.84 80.57 8.00
N LEU A 37 -62.39 80.68 9.20
CA LEU A 37 -62.33 79.66 10.24
C LEU A 37 -63.12 78.39 9.86
N ALA A 38 -64.26 78.52 9.18
CA ALA A 38 -65.00 77.39 8.61
C ALA A 38 -64.23 76.70 7.47
N ARG A 39 -63.59 77.47 6.57
CA ARG A 39 -62.71 76.92 5.52
C ARG A 39 -61.50 76.20 6.10
N LEU A 40 -60.87 76.75 7.13
CA LEU A 40 -59.75 76.11 7.84
C LEU A 40 -60.20 74.82 8.56
N ARG A 41 -61.36 74.81 9.21
CA ARG A 41 -61.94 73.59 9.81
C ARG A 41 -62.25 72.53 8.76
N ALA A 42 -62.86 72.90 7.63
CA ALA A 42 -63.11 71.98 6.52
C ALA A 42 -61.80 71.45 5.92
N HIS A 43 -60.78 72.30 5.76
CA HIS A 43 -59.45 71.88 5.32
C HIS A 43 -58.77 70.92 6.30
N LEU A 44 -58.90 71.15 7.62
CA LEU A 44 -58.40 70.22 8.63
C LEU A 44 -59.15 68.88 8.59
N SER A 45 -60.49 68.89 8.52
CA SER A 45 -61.29 67.65 8.35
C SER A 45 -60.86 66.87 7.11
N ASN A 46 -60.73 67.55 5.97
CA ASN A 46 -60.25 66.93 4.74
C ASN A 46 -58.81 66.38 4.91
N LEU A 47 -57.93 67.09 5.61
CA LEU A 47 -56.55 66.66 5.83
C LEU A 47 -56.52 65.42 6.75
N ASP A 48 -57.31 65.40 7.81
CA ASP A 48 -57.46 64.27 8.73
C ASP A 48 -58.06 63.05 7.99
N GLU A 49 -59.10 63.24 7.17
CA GLU A 49 -59.67 62.20 6.30
C GLU A 49 -58.63 61.67 5.29
N THR A 50 -57.83 62.54 4.66
CA THR A 50 -56.74 62.07 3.79
C THR A 50 -55.65 61.33 4.56
N ASN A 51 -55.35 61.73 5.79
CA ASN A 51 -54.35 61.05 6.64
C ASN A 51 -54.84 59.65 7.03
N ILE A 52 -56.11 59.52 7.43
CA ILE A 52 -56.76 58.24 7.74
C ILE A 52 -56.78 57.33 6.50
N THR A 53 -57.14 57.83 5.33
CA THR A 53 -57.13 57.02 4.09
C THR A 53 -55.73 56.66 3.60
N LEU A 54 -54.70 57.48 3.86
CA LEU A 54 -53.31 57.17 3.53
C LEU A 54 -52.70 56.16 4.51
N THR A 55 -53.00 56.28 5.81
CA THR A 55 -52.53 55.32 6.82
C THR A 55 -53.18 53.94 6.63
N GLU A 56 -54.46 53.88 6.26
CA GLU A 56 -55.11 52.60 5.94
C GLU A 56 -54.53 51.96 4.67
N LYS A 57 -54.30 52.73 3.60
CA LYS A 57 -53.61 52.23 2.39
C LYS A 57 -52.18 51.75 2.67
N LEU A 58 -51.47 52.43 3.58
CA LEU A 58 -50.14 52.00 4.01
C LEU A 58 -50.22 50.66 4.77
N ARG A 59 -51.22 50.49 5.64
CA ARG A 59 -51.49 49.23 6.34
C ARG A 59 -51.87 48.09 5.38
N GLU A 60 -52.67 48.36 4.35
CA GLU A 60 -52.99 47.41 3.27
C GLU A 60 -51.73 46.98 2.52
N VAL A 61 -50.90 47.93 2.07
CA VAL A 61 -49.63 47.64 1.37
C VAL A 61 -48.63 46.89 2.26
N GLU A 62 -48.58 47.17 3.56
CA GLU A 62 -47.75 46.42 4.52
C GLU A 62 -48.23 44.99 4.70
N TYR A 63 -49.55 44.77 4.76
CA TYR A 63 -50.15 43.44 4.82
C TYR A 63 -49.89 42.63 3.53
N ASP A 64 -50.16 43.22 2.37
CA ASP A 64 -49.92 42.59 1.07
C ASP A 64 -48.43 42.24 0.88
N ARG A 65 -47.52 43.15 1.27
CA ARG A 65 -46.08 42.86 1.26
C ARG A 65 -45.72 41.71 2.20
N SER A 66 -46.36 41.60 3.36
CA SER A 66 -46.14 40.53 4.32
C SER A 66 -46.63 39.17 3.80
N ASP A 67 -47.80 39.12 3.14
CA ASP A 67 -48.31 37.85 2.58
C ASP A 67 -47.52 37.43 1.33
N VAL A 68 -47.16 38.38 0.45
CA VAL A 68 -46.25 38.10 -0.68
C VAL A 68 -44.90 37.59 -0.20
N ALA A 69 -44.32 38.17 0.86
CA ALA A 69 -43.09 37.68 1.47
C ALA A 69 -43.27 36.25 2.02
N ALA A 70 -44.32 36.01 2.81
CA ALA A 70 -44.60 34.68 3.38
C ALA A 70 -44.91 33.61 2.31
N HIS A 71 -45.54 33.98 1.20
CA HIS A 71 -45.74 33.11 0.04
C HIS A 71 -44.40 32.79 -0.63
N LEU A 72 -43.55 33.78 -0.88
CA LEU A 72 -42.23 33.56 -1.47
C LEU A 72 -41.33 32.72 -0.56
N GLU A 73 -41.35 32.93 0.76
CA GLU A 73 -40.62 32.10 1.73
C GLU A 73 -41.11 30.64 1.72
N ARG A 74 -42.43 30.40 1.70
CA ARG A 74 -43.02 29.06 1.55
C ARG A 74 -42.57 28.40 0.24
N THR A 75 -42.68 29.11 -0.89
CA THR A 75 -42.25 28.59 -2.20
C THR A 75 -40.75 28.31 -2.23
N LEU A 76 -39.91 29.15 -1.62
CA LEU A 76 -38.46 28.92 -1.53
C LEU A 76 -38.14 27.69 -0.67
N ALA A 77 -38.82 27.51 0.46
CA ALA A 77 -38.65 26.33 1.30
C ALA A 77 -39.09 25.04 0.58
N GLU A 78 -40.24 25.04 -0.09
CA GLU A 78 -40.70 23.93 -0.93
C GLU A 78 -39.67 23.59 -2.02
N ARG A 79 -39.15 24.59 -2.73
CA ARG A 79 -38.11 24.38 -3.75
C ARG A 79 -36.82 23.83 -3.15
N ASN A 80 -36.39 24.34 -2.00
CA ASN A 80 -35.21 23.83 -1.31
C ASN A 80 -35.38 22.36 -0.89
N ASN A 81 -36.56 21.98 -0.39
CA ASN A 81 -36.87 20.59 -0.06
C ASN A 81 -36.83 19.69 -1.32
N THR A 82 -37.41 20.14 -2.44
CA THR A 82 -37.31 19.37 -3.70
C THR A 82 -35.87 19.26 -4.22
N ILE A 83 -35.01 20.24 -3.94
CA ILE A 83 -33.57 20.15 -4.28
C ILE A 83 -32.91 19.09 -3.41
N THR A 84 -33.11 19.10 -2.09
CA THR A 84 -32.52 18.09 -1.20
C THR A 84 -33.02 16.67 -1.49
N GLU A 85 -34.31 16.48 -1.79
CA GLU A 85 -34.86 15.19 -2.21
C GLU A 85 -34.23 14.67 -3.52
N LEU A 86 -33.98 15.56 -4.47
CA LEU A 86 -33.32 15.21 -5.74
C LEU A 86 -31.82 14.95 -5.56
N GLU A 87 -31.14 15.65 -4.66
CA GLU A 87 -29.75 15.42 -4.30
C GLU A 87 -29.57 14.07 -3.59
N GLU A 88 -30.43 13.74 -2.62
CA GLU A 88 -30.46 12.43 -1.94
C GLU A 88 -30.69 11.30 -2.95
N ARG A 89 -31.70 11.43 -3.82
CA ARG A 89 -31.98 10.46 -4.88
C ARG A 89 -30.83 10.32 -5.87
N LEU A 90 -30.14 11.40 -6.20
CA LEU A 90 -28.95 11.36 -7.06
C LEU A 90 -27.83 10.57 -6.38
N VAL A 91 -27.58 10.81 -5.08
CA VAL A 91 -26.58 10.08 -4.29
C VAL A 91 -26.91 8.58 -4.22
N GLU A 92 -28.17 8.21 -4.04
CA GLU A 92 -28.61 6.80 -4.08
C GLU A 92 -28.36 6.16 -5.45
N ILE A 93 -28.77 6.82 -6.54
CA ILE A 93 -28.54 6.34 -7.91
C ILE A 93 -27.04 6.21 -8.21
N THR A 94 -26.20 7.13 -7.75
CA THR A 94 -24.74 6.99 -7.92
C THR A 94 -24.19 5.80 -7.14
N LYS A 95 -24.62 5.58 -5.89
CA LYS A 95 -24.18 4.42 -5.09
C LYS A 95 -24.55 3.09 -5.75
N VAL A 96 -25.77 2.97 -6.26
CA VAL A 96 -26.22 1.76 -6.98
C VAL A 96 -25.40 1.55 -8.25
N ARG A 97 -25.22 2.59 -9.07
CA ARG A 97 -24.43 2.51 -10.31
C ARG A 97 -22.96 2.18 -10.02
N ASP A 98 -22.37 2.72 -8.96
CA ASP A 98 -20.98 2.46 -8.62
C ASP A 98 -20.77 1.03 -8.11
N GLU A 99 -21.74 0.47 -7.39
CA GLU A 99 -21.75 -0.96 -7.00
C GLU A 99 -22.00 -1.89 -8.19
N GLU A 100 -22.94 -1.56 -9.09
CA GLU A 100 -23.15 -2.29 -10.36
C GLU A 100 -21.88 -2.28 -11.22
N ASN A 101 -21.19 -1.13 -11.32
CA ASN A 101 -19.90 -1.01 -12.00
C ASN A 101 -18.81 -1.86 -11.34
N ARG A 102 -18.74 -1.88 -9.99
CA ARG A 102 -17.79 -2.71 -9.24
C ARG A 102 -18.01 -4.20 -9.53
N ILE A 103 -19.26 -4.66 -9.44
CA ILE A 103 -19.64 -6.06 -9.75
C ILE A 103 -19.32 -6.38 -11.21
N ALA A 104 -19.64 -5.48 -12.15
CA ALA A 104 -19.32 -5.67 -13.56
C ALA A 104 -17.80 -5.80 -13.79
N GLN A 105 -16.99 -4.93 -13.18
CA GLN A 105 -15.52 -4.99 -13.26
C GLN A 105 -14.96 -6.28 -12.66
N GLU A 106 -15.48 -6.72 -11.51
CA GLU A 106 -15.10 -8.00 -10.90
C GLU A 106 -15.44 -9.18 -11.82
N THR A 107 -16.65 -9.22 -12.39
CA THR A 107 -17.02 -10.30 -13.33
C THR A 107 -16.20 -10.29 -14.63
N ILE A 108 -15.81 -9.12 -15.14
CA ILE A 108 -14.92 -9.00 -16.30
C ILE A 108 -13.54 -9.54 -15.95
N ALA A 109 -12.94 -9.12 -14.83
CA ALA A 109 -11.63 -9.60 -14.39
C ALA A 109 -11.62 -11.13 -14.17
N ASP A 110 -12.70 -11.67 -13.58
CA ASP A 110 -12.91 -13.10 -13.39
C ASP A 110 -12.99 -13.87 -14.73
N LEU A 111 -13.66 -13.31 -15.73
CA LEU A 111 -13.78 -13.90 -17.06
C LEU A 111 -12.47 -13.80 -17.85
N GLU A 112 -11.75 -12.68 -17.76
CA GLU A 112 -10.42 -12.51 -18.35
C GLU A 112 -9.41 -13.49 -17.74
N ALA A 113 -9.44 -13.68 -16.41
CA ALA A 113 -8.61 -14.66 -15.72
C ALA A 113 -8.92 -16.10 -16.16
N LYS A 114 -10.21 -16.47 -16.26
CA LYS A 114 -10.66 -17.79 -16.76
C LYS A 114 -10.27 -18.01 -18.23
N TYR A 115 -10.45 -16.99 -19.07
CA TYR A 115 -10.05 -17.03 -20.48
C TYR A 115 -8.53 -17.21 -20.63
N LYS A 116 -7.74 -16.45 -19.87
CA LYS A 116 -6.28 -16.57 -19.86
C LYS A 116 -5.82 -17.96 -19.40
N ALA A 117 -6.39 -18.48 -18.32
CA ALA A 117 -6.08 -19.83 -17.84
C ALA A 117 -6.41 -20.92 -18.87
N MET A 118 -7.58 -20.81 -19.54
CA MET A 118 -7.97 -21.72 -20.63
C MET A 118 -7.04 -21.59 -21.84
N HIS A 119 -6.67 -20.37 -22.22
CA HIS A 119 -5.74 -20.10 -23.31
C HIS A 119 -4.34 -20.67 -23.03
N ASP A 120 -3.82 -20.47 -21.82
CA ASP A 120 -2.52 -20.98 -21.40
C ASP A 120 -2.53 -22.52 -21.32
N GLN A 121 -3.63 -23.13 -20.83
CA GLN A 121 -3.86 -24.57 -20.86
C GLN A 121 -3.84 -25.12 -22.30
N LEU A 122 -4.66 -24.58 -23.21
CA LEU A 122 -4.71 -25.00 -24.61
C LEU A 122 -3.37 -24.80 -25.32
N THR A 123 -2.67 -23.71 -25.02
CA THR A 123 -1.31 -23.45 -25.53
C THR A 123 -0.31 -24.49 -25.04
N SER A 124 -0.42 -24.94 -23.78
CA SER A 124 0.42 -26.02 -23.24
C SER A 124 0.10 -27.37 -23.89
N GLU A 125 -1.17 -27.65 -24.17
CA GLU A 125 -1.61 -28.86 -24.84
C GLU A 125 -1.14 -28.91 -26.31
N ILE A 126 -1.25 -27.80 -27.04
CA ILE A 126 -0.70 -27.66 -28.40
C ILE A 126 0.82 -27.91 -28.41
N LYS A 127 1.57 -27.34 -27.45
CA LYS A 127 3.03 -27.58 -27.31
C LYS A 127 3.34 -29.04 -27.02
N LEU A 128 2.56 -29.69 -26.15
CA LEU A 128 2.72 -31.12 -25.83
C LEU A 128 2.40 -32.01 -27.03
N LEU A 129 1.35 -31.69 -27.80
CA LEU A 129 0.97 -32.41 -29.01
C LEU A 129 2.01 -32.24 -30.12
N ASN A 130 2.55 -31.04 -30.33
CA ASN A 130 3.67 -30.83 -31.25
C ASN A 130 4.93 -31.59 -30.82
N GLY A 131 5.24 -31.65 -29.51
CA GLY A 131 6.33 -32.48 -29.00
C GLY A 131 6.14 -33.98 -29.29
N LYS A 132 4.92 -34.49 -29.12
CA LYS A 132 4.55 -35.87 -29.49
C LYS A 132 4.64 -36.12 -31.00
N LEU A 133 4.20 -35.15 -31.82
CA LEU A 133 4.25 -35.24 -33.27
C LEU A 133 5.69 -35.28 -33.78
N ASN A 134 6.55 -34.38 -33.31
CA ASN A 134 7.97 -34.37 -33.64
C ASN A 134 8.65 -35.70 -33.27
N SER A 135 8.36 -36.24 -32.08
CA SER A 135 8.87 -37.56 -31.68
C SER A 135 8.38 -38.68 -32.59
N LEU A 136 7.11 -38.64 -33.02
CA LEU A 136 6.54 -39.63 -33.94
C LEU A 136 7.17 -39.55 -35.35
N ASP A 137 7.41 -38.34 -35.85
CA ASP A 137 8.12 -38.13 -37.12
C ASP A 137 9.58 -38.58 -37.04
N GLU A 138 10.26 -38.35 -35.91
CA GLU A 138 11.61 -38.87 -35.72
C GLU A 138 11.64 -40.41 -35.64
N PHE A 139 10.67 -41.05 -34.97
CA PHE A 139 10.49 -42.51 -35.04
C PHE A 139 10.23 -43.01 -36.47
N ARG A 140 9.47 -42.26 -37.28
CA ARG A 140 9.22 -42.58 -38.68
C ARG A 140 10.51 -42.51 -39.51
N ILE A 141 11.27 -41.43 -39.37
CA ILE A 141 12.57 -41.25 -40.05
C ILE A 141 13.55 -42.36 -39.63
N GLN A 142 13.66 -42.68 -38.34
CA GLN A 142 14.52 -43.76 -37.84
C GLN A 142 14.13 -45.13 -38.40
N ARG A 143 12.82 -45.43 -38.47
CA ARG A 143 12.29 -46.66 -39.09
C ARG A 143 12.66 -46.72 -40.56
N ASP A 144 12.47 -45.64 -41.31
CA ASP A 144 12.69 -45.61 -42.76
C ASP A 144 14.19 -45.75 -43.10
N ILE A 145 15.07 -45.13 -42.31
CA ILE A 145 16.53 -45.35 -42.37
C ILE A 145 16.90 -46.81 -42.05
N LEU A 146 16.23 -47.44 -41.08
CA LEU A 146 16.50 -48.83 -40.71
C LEU A 146 16.02 -49.83 -41.78
N LEU A 147 14.88 -49.56 -42.41
CA LEU A 147 14.37 -50.34 -43.54
C LEU A 147 15.31 -50.24 -44.75
N ALA A 148 15.73 -49.04 -45.13
CA ALA A 148 16.70 -48.86 -46.22
C ALA A 148 18.00 -49.66 -45.97
N LYS A 149 18.55 -49.60 -44.76
CA LYS A 149 19.73 -50.40 -44.37
C LYS A 149 19.49 -51.92 -44.42
N PHE A 150 18.25 -52.37 -44.17
CA PHE A 150 17.89 -53.78 -44.27
C PHE A 150 17.81 -54.21 -45.74
N ASP A 151 17.19 -53.39 -46.59
CA ASP A 151 17.11 -53.63 -48.03
C ASP A 151 18.50 -53.66 -48.69
N ASP A 152 19.39 -52.73 -48.32
CA ASP A 152 20.81 -52.72 -48.72
C ASP A 152 21.52 -54.02 -48.29
N GLN A 153 21.35 -54.46 -47.03
CA GLN A 153 21.94 -55.70 -46.53
C GLN A 153 21.38 -56.94 -47.23
N GLU A 154 20.10 -56.96 -47.58
CA GLU A 154 19.50 -58.08 -48.32
C GLU A 154 19.97 -58.11 -49.79
N ALA A 155 20.23 -56.96 -50.40
CA ALA A 155 20.85 -56.85 -51.71
C ALA A 155 22.31 -57.36 -51.68
N ASP A 156 23.12 -56.88 -50.74
CA ASP A 156 24.50 -57.32 -50.50
C ASP A 156 24.58 -58.84 -50.28
N LEU A 157 23.65 -59.41 -49.51
CA LEU A 157 23.58 -60.86 -49.26
C LEU A 157 23.25 -61.64 -50.54
N LYS A 158 22.30 -61.16 -51.36
CA LYS A 158 21.96 -61.79 -52.65
C LYS A 158 23.13 -61.71 -53.65
N GLU A 159 23.86 -60.60 -53.68
CA GLU A 159 25.07 -60.48 -54.50
C GLU A 159 26.15 -61.46 -54.02
N LYS A 160 26.45 -61.50 -52.72
CA LYS A 160 27.43 -62.46 -52.15
C LYS A 160 27.04 -63.91 -52.41
N GLU A 161 25.76 -64.26 -52.33
CA GLU A 161 25.27 -65.61 -52.63
C GLU A 161 25.47 -65.95 -54.12
N LYS A 162 25.25 -64.98 -55.02
CA LYS A 162 25.52 -65.11 -56.46
C LYS A 162 27.02 -65.26 -56.74
N GLU A 163 27.86 -64.39 -56.17
CA GLU A 163 29.32 -64.48 -56.25
C GLU A 163 29.82 -65.86 -55.78
N HIS A 164 29.30 -66.37 -54.65
CA HIS A 164 29.64 -67.69 -54.14
C HIS A 164 29.22 -68.83 -55.09
N LYS A 165 28.04 -68.75 -55.70
CA LYS A 165 27.58 -69.75 -56.71
C LYS A 165 28.46 -69.71 -57.95
N GLU A 166 28.82 -68.53 -58.45
CA GLU A 166 29.73 -68.37 -59.58
C GLU A 166 31.15 -68.84 -59.24
N ALA A 167 31.65 -68.58 -58.02
CA ALA A 167 32.94 -69.07 -57.54
C ALA A 167 32.99 -70.60 -57.44
N LEU A 168 31.92 -71.24 -56.93
CA LEU A 168 31.78 -72.69 -56.89
C LEU A 168 31.79 -73.29 -58.30
N TYR A 169 30.97 -72.76 -59.22
CA TYR A 169 30.95 -73.21 -60.61
C TYR A 169 32.31 -73.07 -61.30
N ASN A 170 33.00 -71.95 -61.11
CA ASN A 170 34.35 -71.73 -61.64
C ASN A 170 35.38 -72.69 -61.02
N MET A 171 35.25 -73.03 -59.73
CA MET A 171 36.12 -74.00 -59.05
C MET A 171 35.88 -75.42 -59.58
N GLU A 172 34.63 -75.84 -59.74
CA GLU A 172 34.26 -77.13 -60.35
C GLU A 172 34.78 -77.23 -61.79
N GLN A 173 34.60 -76.18 -62.60
CA GLN A 173 35.10 -76.13 -63.97
C GLN A 173 36.64 -76.24 -64.00
N ARG A 174 37.35 -75.51 -63.14
CA ARG A 174 38.82 -75.59 -63.04
C ARG A 174 39.28 -76.99 -62.63
N ALA A 175 38.65 -77.60 -61.63
CA ALA A 175 38.98 -78.96 -61.18
C ALA A 175 38.78 -80.02 -62.29
N VAL A 176 37.74 -79.87 -63.12
CA VAL A 176 37.53 -80.74 -64.30
C VAL A 176 38.64 -80.55 -65.34
N VAL A 177 39.02 -79.31 -65.65
CA VAL A 177 40.10 -79.00 -66.61
C VAL A 177 41.45 -79.47 -66.10
N GLU A 178 41.77 -79.24 -64.82
CA GLU A 178 43.02 -79.67 -64.19
C GLU A 178 43.17 -81.19 -64.18
N LYS A 179 42.09 -81.93 -63.88
CA LYS A 179 42.08 -83.40 -63.94
C LYS A 179 42.40 -83.93 -65.35
N ASP A 180 41.94 -83.26 -66.40
CA ASP A 180 42.23 -83.68 -67.78
C ASP A 180 43.59 -83.15 -68.29
N ALA A 181 44.11 -82.06 -67.73
CA ALA A 181 45.50 -81.62 -67.94
C ALA A 181 46.51 -82.60 -67.32
N LEU A 182 46.27 -83.06 -66.08
CA LEU A 182 47.10 -84.05 -65.37
C LEU A 182 47.22 -85.37 -66.14
N LYS A 183 46.15 -85.85 -66.78
CA LYS A 183 46.21 -87.04 -67.66
C LYS A 183 47.18 -86.84 -68.82
N LYS A 184 47.10 -85.70 -69.51
CA LYS A 184 48.00 -85.37 -70.62
C LYS A 184 49.45 -85.17 -70.16
N GLU A 185 49.66 -84.64 -68.98
CA GLU A 185 51.01 -84.47 -68.40
C GLU A 185 51.67 -85.83 -68.09
N VAL A 186 50.91 -86.82 -67.62
CA VAL A 186 51.39 -88.19 -67.40
C VAL A 186 51.79 -88.85 -68.72
N GLU A 187 50.99 -88.68 -69.79
CA GLU A 187 51.33 -89.16 -71.14
C GLU A 187 52.59 -88.48 -71.68
N ALA A 188 52.73 -87.16 -71.50
CA ALA A 188 53.89 -86.39 -71.96
C ALA A 188 55.18 -86.75 -71.22
N LYS A 189 55.12 -86.95 -69.89
CA LYS A 189 56.28 -87.36 -69.08
C LYS A 189 56.84 -88.73 -69.45
N LEU A 190 56.02 -89.62 -70.01
CA LEU A 190 56.47 -90.91 -70.53
C LEU A 190 57.33 -90.75 -71.80
N LEU A 191 56.96 -89.81 -72.67
CA LEU A 191 57.71 -89.47 -73.90
C LEU A 191 59.01 -88.72 -73.59
N GLN A 192 58.96 -87.75 -72.66
CA GLN A 192 60.09 -86.87 -72.34
C GLN A 192 61.33 -87.63 -71.82
N VAL A 193 61.16 -88.69 -71.02
CA VAL A 193 62.27 -89.53 -70.51
C VAL A 193 63.12 -90.12 -71.63
N SER A 194 62.54 -90.32 -72.83
CA SER A 194 63.23 -90.79 -74.03
C SER A 194 64.12 -89.74 -74.70
N GLU A 195 63.71 -88.47 -74.68
CA GLU A 195 64.44 -87.36 -75.33
C GLU A 195 65.53 -86.76 -74.44
N ASP A 196 65.33 -86.74 -73.13
CA ASP A 196 66.24 -86.10 -72.17
C ASP A 196 67.64 -86.76 -72.11
N PHE A 197 67.76 -88.04 -72.51
CA PHE A 197 69.06 -88.70 -72.67
C PHE A 197 69.92 -88.07 -73.77
N THR A 198 69.30 -87.69 -74.89
CA THR A 198 70.00 -87.18 -76.08
C THR A 198 70.34 -85.70 -75.95
N ARG A 199 69.46 -84.92 -75.31
CA ARG A 199 69.57 -83.45 -75.19
C ARG A 199 70.64 -82.98 -74.20
N SER A 200 71.01 -83.83 -73.24
CA SER A 200 71.96 -83.56 -72.15
C SER A 200 73.29 -82.93 -72.61
N SER A 201 73.81 -83.33 -73.78
CA SER A 201 75.12 -82.86 -74.26
C SER A 201 75.12 -81.41 -74.78
N GLU A 202 74.00 -80.95 -75.37
CA GLU A 202 73.87 -79.61 -75.97
C GLU A 202 73.54 -78.51 -74.93
N ILE A 203 72.97 -78.90 -73.79
CA ILE A 203 72.41 -77.98 -72.78
C ILE A 203 73.45 -77.08 -72.11
N ARG A 204 74.73 -77.50 -72.02
CA ARG A 204 75.75 -76.79 -71.23
C ARG A 204 76.04 -75.35 -71.71
N ASN A 205 75.96 -75.07 -73.01
CA ASN A 205 76.36 -73.76 -73.53
C ASN A 205 75.23 -72.71 -73.44
N ALA A 206 73.97 -73.15 -73.46
CA ALA A 206 72.79 -72.26 -73.35
C ALA A 206 72.37 -71.96 -71.90
N GLY A 207 73.12 -72.41 -70.90
CA GLY A 207 72.80 -72.21 -69.48
C GLY A 207 73.09 -70.79 -68.98
N TYR A 208 74.21 -70.21 -69.39
CA TYR A 208 74.71 -68.94 -68.84
C TYR A 208 73.82 -67.73 -69.21
N THR A 209 73.44 -67.56 -70.47
CA THR A 209 72.63 -66.40 -70.93
C THR A 209 71.25 -66.34 -70.26
N ARG A 210 70.64 -67.50 -69.98
CA ARG A 210 69.33 -67.59 -69.29
C ARG A 210 69.41 -67.33 -67.79
N ARG A 211 70.59 -67.23 -67.19
CA ARG A 211 70.76 -66.83 -65.80
C ARG A 211 70.66 -65.31 -65.65
N LEU A 212 71.47 -64.56 -66.41
CA LEU A 212 71.50 -63.10 -66.42
C LEU A 212 70.12 -62.46 -66.66
N ILE A 213 69.32 -63.00 -67.58
CA ILE A 213 67.98 -62.48 -67.88
C ILE A 213 67.03 -62.64 -66.67
N ARG A 214 67.13 -63.75 -65.92
CA ARG A 214 66.28 -63.98 -64.73
C ARG A 214 66.67 -63.09 -63.55
N GLU A 215 67.96 -62.84 -63.37
CA GLU A 215 68.47 -61.94 -62.33
C GLU A 215 68.01 -60.49 -62.60
N ASN A 216 68.06 -60.02 -63.86
CA ASN A 216 67.54 -58.69 -64.23
C ASN A 216 66.03 -58.53 -64.01
N ILE A 217 65.22 -59.53 -64.39
CA ILE A 217 63.76 -59.51 -64.19
C ILE A 217 63.40 -59.52 -62.68
N ALA A 218 64.16 -60.26 -61.86
CA ALA A 218 63.97 -60.27 -60.41
C ALA A 218 64.25 -58.89 -59.79
N LEU A 219 65.37 -58.26 -60.15
CA LEU A 219 65.75 -56.92 -59.69
C LEU A 219 64.72 -55.86 -60.10
N GLN A 220 64.23 -55.89 -61.35
CA GLN A 220 63.19 -54.95 -61.79
C GLN A 220 61.91 -55.08 -60.96
N LYS A 221 61.47 -56.32 -60.68
CA LYS A 221 60.27 -56.57 -59.85
C LYS A 221 60.44 -56.07 -58.41
N GLU A 222 61.64 -56.17 -57.85
CA GLU A 222 61.96 -55.66 -56.51
C GLU A 222 61.96 -54.12 -56.48
N ILE A 223 62.51 -53.47 -57.52
CA ILE A 223 62.42 -52.02 -57.71
C ILE A 223 60.95 -51.57 -57.83
N ASP A 224 60.13 -52.24 -58.63
CA ASP A 224 58.70 -51.90 -58.79
C ASP A 224 57.92 -52.02 -57.46
N GLN A 225 58.27 -53.01 -56.63
CA GLN A 225 57.70 -53.17 -55.28
C GLN A 225 58.14 -52.04 -54.33
N LEU A 226 59.42 -51.67 -54.34
CA LEU A 226 59.94 -50.56 -53.53
C LEU A 226 59.33 -49.22 -53.93
N VAL A 227 59.21 -48.94 -55.23
CA VAL A 227 58.53 -47.74 -55.76
C VAL A 227 57.06 -47.72 -55.35
N THR A 228 56.34 -48.84 -55.46
CA THR A 228 54.95 -48.94 -55.02
C THR A 228 54.81 -48.71 -53.51
N SER A 229 55.75 -49.21 -52.70
CA SER A 229 55.80 -48.98 -51.25
C SER A 229 56.05 -47.49 -50.94
N GLN A 230 57.01 -46.87 -51.61
CA GLN A 230 57.34 -45.45 -51.46
C GLN A 230 56.16 -44.54 -51.79
N ILE A 231 55.44 -44.82 -52.88
CA ILE A 231 54.23 -44.07 -53.26
C ILE A 231 53.15 -44.19 -52.18
N LYS A 232 52.91 -45.40 -51.64
CA LYS A 232 51.95 -45.61 -50.54
C LYS A 232 52.33 -44.86 -49.27
N LEU A 233 53.61 -44.93 -48.87
CA LEU A 233 54.11 -44.24 -47.68
C LEU A 233 54.01 -42.71 -47.83
N GLN A 234 54.33 -42.18 -49.01
CA GLN A 234 54.23 -40.75 -49.29
C GLN A 234 52.77 -40.25 -49.38
N LEU A 235 51.85 -41.10 -49.86
CA LEU A 235 50.40 -40.83 -49.78
C LEU A 235 49.90 -40.81 -48.33
N GLN A 236 50.32 -41.77 -47.50
CA GLN A 236 49.99 -41.80 -46.07
C GLN A 236 50.53 -40.57 -45.33
N PHE A 237 51.79 -40.20 -45.57
CA PHE A 237 52.41 -39.00 -44.99
C PHE A 237 51.63 -37.72 -45.38
N ASN A 238 51.29 -37.56 -46.66
CA ASN A 238 50.51 -36.41 -47.10
C ASN A 238 49.10 -36.37 -46.48
N ASN A 239 48.44 -37.52 -46.34
CA ASN A 239 47.14 -37.61 -45.68
C ASN A 239 47.24 -37.22 -44.19
N GLN A 240 48.20 -37.81 -43.45
CA GLN A 240 48.43 -37.47 -42.04
C GLN A 240 48.81 -35.99 -41.85
N ARG A 241 49.61 -35.41 -42.75
CA ARG A 241 49.95 -33.98 -42.74
C ARG A 241 48.72 -33.09 -42.95
N ASN A 242 47.82 -33.48 -43.86
CA ASN A 242 46.56 -32.76 -44.08
C ASN A 242 45.63 -32.86 -42.87
N GLN A 243 45.48 -34.04 -42.26
CA GLN A 243 44.71 -34.24 -41.03
C GLN A 243 45.26 -33.39 -39.86
N HIS A 244 46.58 -33.31 -39.70
CA HIS A 244 47.19 -32.42 -38.70
C HIS A 244 46.90 -30.94 -38.96
N LYS A 245 46.89 -30.50 -40.23
CA LYS A 245 46.55 -29.11 -40.60
C LYS A 245 45.08 -28.81 -40.29
N GLU A 246 44.17 -29.69 -40.69
CA GLU A 246 42.73 -29.56 -40.42
C GLU A 246 42.46 -29.54 -38.90
N MET A 247 43.09 -30.43 -38.14
CA MET A 247 42.97 -30.46 -36.68
C MET A 247 43.49 -29.17 -36.02
N ALA A 248 44.59 -28.60 -36.52
CA ALA A 248 45.11 -27.32 -36.03
C ALA A 248 44.16 -26.14 -36.34
N GLU A 249 43.51 -26.15 -37.51
CA GLU A 249 42.50 -25.16 -37.90
C GLU A 249 41.24 -25.28 -37.01
N GLN A 250 40.77 -26.51 -36.75
CA GLN A 250 39.66 -26.79 -35.83
C GLN A 250 39.97 -26.31 -34.39
N TYR A 251 41.18 -26.54 -33.87
CA TYR A 251 41.60 -26.01 -32.57
C TYR A 251 41.62 -24.47 -32.53
N GLY A 252 42.03 -23.83 -33.63
CA GLY A 252 42.00 -22.36 -33.76
C GLY A 252 40.59 -21.78 -33.66
N VAL A 253 39.63 -22.39 -34.37
CA VAL A 253 38.20 -22.01 -34.29
C VAL A 253 37.63 -22.26 -32.90
N LEU A 254 37.95 -23.40 -32.28
CA LEU A 254 37.49 -23.74 -30.93
C LEU A 254 38.01 -22.76 -29.86
N ASP A 255 39.26 -22.30 -29.97
CA ASP A 255 39.83 -21.30 -29.07
C ASP A 255 39.12 -19.93 -29.23
N GLN A 256 38.79 -19.53 -30.45
CA GLN A 256 38.01 -18.31 -30.71
C GLN A 256 36.62 -18.38 -30.05
N ILE A 257 35.88 -19.47 -30.28
CA ILE A 257 34.55 -19.70 -29.65
C ILE A 257 34.65 -19.68 -28.12
N LYS A 258 35.65 -20.35 -27.54
CA LYS A 258 35.91 -20.31 -26.09
C LYS A 258 36.15 -18.89 -25.59
N ASN A 259 36.98 -18.10 -26.30
CA ASN A 259 37.31 -16.73 -25.90
C ASN A 259 36.09 -15.80 -26.02
N GLU A 260 35.22 -16.00 -27.01
CA GLU A 260 33.94 -15.29 -27.11
C GLU A 260 32.96 -15.68 -26.00
N LEU A 261 32.85 -16.97 -25.68
CA LEU A 261 32.01 -17.46 -24.58
C LEU A 261 32.47 -16.88 -23.23
N VAL A 262 33.78 -16.81 -22.99
CA VAL A 262 34.36 -16.16 -21.79
C VAL A 262 34.07 -14.66 -21.77
N ARG A 263 34.21 -13.93 -22.89
CA ARG A 263 33.84 -12.51 -22.96
C ARG A 263 32.33 -12.30 -22.69
N ASN A 264 31.48 -13.16 -23.25
CA ASN A 264 30.03 -13.13 -23.04
C ASN A 264 29.67 -13.38 -21.58
N SER A 265 30.28 -14.39 -20.93
CA SER A 265 30.04 -14.68 -19.51
C SER A 265 30.50 -13.54 -18.61
N VAL A 266 31.69 -12.96 -18.85
CA VAL A 266 32.18 -11.78 -18.11
C VAL A 266 31.25 -10.57 -18.29
N ASN A 267 30.71 -10.33 -19.48
CA ASN A 267 29.74 -9.26 -19.71
C ASN A 267 28.42 -9.51 -18.97
N LYS A 268 27.92 -10.77 -18.95
CA LYS A 268 26.74 -11.15 -18.16
C LYS A 268 26.96 -10.97 -16.66
N ILE A 269 28.13 -11.36 -16.14
CA ILE A 269 28.51 -11.13 -14.73
C ILE A 269 28.46 -9.64 -14.40
N LYS A 270 29.07 -8.76 -15.20
CA LYS A 270 29.02 -7.30 -14.99
C LYS A 270 27.60 -6.74 -14.98
N ILE A 271 26.70 -7.27 -15.83
CA ILE A 271 25.28 -6.88 -15.83
C ILE A 271 24.60 -7.32 -14.53
N ILE A 272 24.85 -8.55 -14.06
CA ILE A 272 24.32 -9.07 -12.80
C ILE A 272 24.83 -8.26 -11.60
N GLU A 273 26.12 -7.94 -11.55
CA GLU A 273 26.73 -7.06 -10.53
C GLU A 273 26.09 -5.66 -10.53
N GLY A 274 25.90 -5.06 -11.70
CA GLY A 274 25.24 -3.77 -11.86
C GLY A 274 23.78 -3.77 -11.38
N LEU A 275 23.01 -4.80 -11.75
CA LEU A 275 21.63 -4.99 -11.28
C LEU A 275 21.58 -5.22 -9.76
N THR A 276 22.50 -6.00 -9.21
CA THR A 276 22.61 -6.29 -7.78
C THR A 276 22.92 -5.01 -6.99
N SER A 277 23.91 -4.22 -7.42
CA SER A 277 24.24 -2.93 -6.80
C SER A 277 23.06 -1.93 -6.85
N ASN A 278 22.29 -1.94 -7.94
CA ASN A 278 21.10 -1.09 -8.05
C ASN A 278 19.96 -1.56 -7.13
N TYR A 279 19.76 -2.88 -7.00
CA TYR A 279 18.81 -3.47 -6.05
C TYR A 279 19.18 -3.15 -4.60
N GLU A 280 20.45 -3.25 -4.22
CA GLU A 280 20.93 -2.88 -2.88
C GLU A 280 20.70 -1.40 -2.56
N LYS A 281 21.00 -0.50 -3.51
CA LYS A 281 20.70 0.94 -3.38
C LYS A 281 19.20 1.20 -3.21
N LEU A 282 18.35 0.49 -3.96
CA LEU A 282 16.90 0.62 -3.85
C LEU A 282 16.38 0.09 -2.50
N LYS A 283 16.90 -1.05 -2.04
CA LYS A 283 16.62 -1.64 -0.73
C LYS A 283 17.04 -0.71 0.42
N ALA A 284 18.20 -0.05 0.32
CA ALA A 284 18.64 0.95 1.28
C ALA A 284 17.66 2.14 1.37
N LYS A 285 17.26 2.70 0.22
CA LYS A 285 16.24 3.78 0.17
C LYS A 285 14.89 3.35 0.73
N TYR A 286 14.47 2.11 0.48
CA TYR A 286 13.22 1.57 1.04
C TYR A 286 13.28 1.49 2.57
N VAL A 287 14.39 0.99 3.14
CA VAL A 287 14.59 0.96 4.60
C VAL A 287 14.61 2.37 5.19
N GLU A 288 15.19 3.35 4.49
CA GLU A 288 15.19 4.75 4.89
C GLU A 288 13.78 5.35 4.89
N MET A 289 12.99 5.11 3.83
CA MET A 289 11.59 5.53 3.72
C MET A 289 10.71 4.93 4.84
N VAL A 290 10.90 3.64 5.16
CA VAL A 290 10.21 2.99 6.29
C VAL A 290 10.59 3.63 7.64
N ARG A 291 11.86 4.02 7.83
CA ARG A 291 12.29 4.77 9.02
C ARG A 291 11.63 6.14 9.11
N TYR A 292 11.58 6.89 8.01
CA TYR A 292 10.90 8.20 7.96
C TYR A 292 9.39 8.08 8.22
N ARG A 293 8.70 7.10 7.63
CA ARG A 293 7.28 6.83 7.92
C ARG A 293 7.07 6.59 9.42
N LYS A 294 7.87 5.71 10.03
CA LYS A 294 7.75 5.39 11.46
C LYS A 294 8.04 6.60 12.36
N ALA A 295 8.99 7.45 11.99
CA ALA A 295 9.27 8.70 12.70
C ALA A 295 8.08 9.68 12.60
N PHE A 296 7.49 9.84 11.42
CA PHE A 296 6.31 10.67 11.19
C PHE A 296 5.07 10.17 11.95
N GLU A 297 4.81 8.86 11.94
CA GLU A 297 3.75 8.23 12.74
C GLU A 297 3.95 8.48 14.24
N SER A 298 5.20 8.39 14.73
CA SER A 298 5.52 8.69 16.13
C SER A 298 5.29 10.16 16.48
N GLN A 299 5.66 11.09 15.60
CA GLN A 299 5.44 12.53 15.80
C GLN A 299 3.94 12.87 15.82
N GLN A 300 3.16 12.33 14.88
CA GLN A 300 1.70 12.51 14.85
C GLN A 300 1.05 12.01 16.15
N GLN A 301 1.51 10.88 16.69
CA GLN A 301 1.02 10.35 17.97
C GLN A 301 1.39 11.24 19.16
N GLU A 302 2.59 11.83 19.14
CA GLU A 302 3.03 12.79 20.17
C GLU A 302 2.20 14.09 20.11
N GLU A 303 2.02 14.68 18.92
CA GLU A 303 1.17 15.86 18.71
C GLU A 303 -0.28 15.63 19.17
N LEU A 304 -0.87 14.46 18.90
CA LEU A 304 -2.19 14.09 19.42
C LEU A 304 -2.21 14.02 20.96
N CYS A 305 -1.17 13.45 21.58
CA CYS A 305 -1.03 13.41 23.03
C CYS A 305 -0.86 14.81 23.64
N GLU A 306 -0.12 15.71 22.99
CA GLU A 306 0.00 17.12 23.39
C GLU A 306 -1.32 17.88 23.26
N GLN A 307 -2.04 17.70 22.16
CA GLN A 307 -3.37 18.30 21.98
C GLN A 307 -4.37 17.84 23.05
N ILE A 308 -4.33 16.57 23.47
CA ILE A 308 -5.15 16.07 24.58
C ILE A 308 -4.74 16.74 25.91
N LYS A 309 -3.45 16.74 26.25
CA LYS A 309 -2.92 17.43 27.44
C LYS A 309 -3.31 18.93 27.46
N GLN A 310 -3.27 19.60 26.31
CA GLN A 310 -3.65 21.00 26.15
C GLN A 310 -5.17 21.20 26.32
N LYS A 311 -6.01 20.33 25.76
CA LYS A 311 -7.47 20.34 25.98
C LYS A 311 -7.82 20.17 27.46
N ASP A 312 -7.16 19.25 28.16
CA ASP A 312 -7.31 19.06 29.61
C ASP A 312 -6.85 20.28 30.42
N ALA A 313 -5.70 20.86 30.07
CA ALA A 313 -5.19 22.06 30.72
C ALA A 313 -6.14 23.26 30.53
N THR A 314 -6.65 23.49 29.32
CA THR A 314 -7.64 24.57 29.08
C THR A 314 -8.98 24.30 29.76
N ALA A 315 -9.39 23.03 29.92
CA ALA A 315 -10.59 22.67 30.68
C ALA A 315 -10.41 22.97 32.18
N LYS A 316 -9.26 22.61 32.76
CA LYS A 316 -8.88 22.96 34.15
C LYS A 316 -8.83 24.47 34.37
N LEU A 317 -8.23 25.23 33.43
CA LEU A 317 -8.20 26.69 33.48
C LEU A 317 -9.61 27.29 33.42
N ARG A 318 -10.49 26.81 32.53
CA ARG A 318 -11.91 27.24 32.46
C ARG A 318 -12.68 26.93 33.76
N ALA A 319 -12.44 25.77 34.37
CA ALA A 319 -13.06 25.42 35.65
C ALA A 319 -12.56 26.32 36.81
N LEU A 320 -11.25 26.61 36.85
CA LEU A 320 -10.66 27.50 37.84
C LEU A 320 -11.15 28.95 37.67
N ALA A 321 -11.23 29.44 36.43
CA ALA A 321 -11.75 30.78 36.12
C ALA A 321 -13.20 30.95 36.60
N LYS A 322 -14.09 29.97 36.33
CA LYS A 322 -15.46 29.96 36.88
C LYS A 322 -15.48 29.96 38.41
N ARG A 323 -14.60 29.19 39.06
CA ARG A 323 -14.49 29.19 40.54
C ARG A 323 -14.03 30.55 41.08
N MET A 324 -13.05 31.18 40.43
CA MET A 324 -12.61 32.53 40.79
C MET A 324 -13.73 33.55 40.62
N GLU A 325 -14.48 33.49 39.51
CA GLU A 325 -15.64 34.37 39.28
C GLU A 325 -16.69 34.24 40.39
N ILE A 326 -17.08 33.01 40.74
CA ILE A 326 -17.99 32.74 41.88
C ILE A 326 -17.44 33.36 43.18
N LEU A 327 -16.17 33.12 43.51
CA LEU A 327 -15.55 33.70 44.70
C LEU A 327 -15.48 35.24 44.67
N THR A 328 -15.34 35.86 43.49
CA THR A 328 -15.40 37.33 43.39
C THR A 328 -16.81 37.88 43.59
N LEU A 329 -17.85 37.16 43.16
CA LEU A 329 -19.24 37.53 43.41
C LEU A 329 -19.60 37.34 44.89
N GLU A 330 -19.16 36.24 45.51
CA GLU A 330 -19.34 35.97 46.93
C GLU A 330 -18.63 37.03 47.79
N ASN A 331 -17.37 37.38 47.49
CA ASN A 331 -16.67 38.48 48.18
C ASN A 331 -17.39 39.83 48.01
N LYS A 332 -17.89 40.16 46.81
CA LYS A 332 -18.68 41.39 46.61
C LYS A 332 -19.95 41.39 47.46
N ASN A 333 -20.65 40.26 47.54
CA ASN A 333 -21.84 40.12 48.37
C ASN A 333 -21.51 40.25 49.87
N LEU A 334 -20.42 39.64 50.33
CA LEU A 334 -19.93 39.75 51.71
C LEU A 334 -19.55 41.19 52.07
N VAL A 335 -18.94 41.95 51.14
CA VAL A 335 -18.66 43.39 51.33
C VAL A 335 -19.96 44.18 51.48
N VAL A 336 -20.96 43.95 50.62
CA VAL A 336 -22.27 44.63 50.73
C VAL A 336 -22.98 44.30 52.07
N VAL A 337 -22.93 43.04 52.51
CA VAL A 337 -23.50 42.62 53.81
C VAL A 337 -22.73 43.22 54.98
N HIS A 338 -21.39 43.30 54.89
CA HIS A 338 -20.56 43.97 55.89
C HIS A 338 -20.90 45.45 56.00
N ASP A 339 -21.01 46.16 54.88
CA ASP A 339 -21.33 47.58 54.85
C ASP A 339 -22.73 47.86 55.43
N GLN A 340 -23.71 46.98 55.18
CA GLN A 340 -25.03 47.02 55.83
C GLN A 340 -24.93 46.85 57.35
N HIS A 341 -24.10 45.92 57.83
CA HIS A 341 -23.89 45.71 59.27
C HIS A 341 -23.14 46.88 59.93
N GLU A 342 -22.15 47.48 59.27
CA GLU A 342 -21.47 48.69 59.76
C GLU A 342 -22.44 49.88 59.83
N MET A 343 -23.28 50.09 58.81
CA MET A 343 -24.34 51.11 58.85
C MET A 343 -25.29 50.91 60.04
N GLU A 344 -25.70 49.67 60.31
CA GLU A 344 -26.57 49.35 61.46
C GLU A 344 -25.85 49.53 62.80
N ILE A 345 -24.56 49.18 62.91
CA ILE A 345 -23.74 49.43 64.09
C ILE A 345 -23.61 50.94 64.35
N VAL A 346 -23.40 51.75 63.31
CA VAL A 346 -23.34 53.22 63.42
C VAL A 346 -24.70 53.78 63.86
N ARG A 347 -25.81 53.29 63.28
CA ARG A 347 -27.18 53.68 63.68
C ARG A 347 -27.43 53.37 65.15
N LEU A 348 -27.20 52.14 65.60
CA LEU A 348 -27.37 51.71 66.99
C LEU A 348 -26.48 52.47 67.98
N ARG A 349 -25.25 52.82 67.59
CA ARG A 349 -24.38 53.72 68.38
C ARG A 349 -24.96 55.14 68.50
N GLY A 350 -25.63 55.63 67.46
CA GLY A 350 -26.42 56.87 67.50
C GLY A 350 -27.53 56.78 68.55
N VAL A 351 -28.40 55.77 68.46
CA VAL A 351 -29.50 55.52 69.44
C VAL A 351 -28.99 55.44 70.88
N ILE A 352 -27.91 54.67 71.12
CA ILE A 352 -27.29 54.57 72.45
C ILE A 352 -26.75 55.92 72.93
N THR A 353 -26.27 56.78 72.02
CA THR A 353 -25.77 58.11 72.36
C THR A 353 -26.93 59.07 72.72
N GLU A 354 -28.05 59.02 72.00
CA GLU A 354 -29.26 59.79 72.33
C GLU A 354 -29.90 59.36 73.65
N ILE A 355 -30.01 58.05 73.90
CA ILE A 355 -30.43 57.50 75.21
C ILE A 355 -29.47 57.95 76.31
N LYS A 356 -28.15 57.94 76.07
CA LYS A 356 -27.15 58.39 77.03
C LYS A 356 -27.25 59.89 77.32
N MET A 357 -27.56 60.71 76.32
CA MET A 357 -27.74 62.16 76.49
C MET A 357 -29.03 62.46 77.27
N THR A 358 -30.18 61.93 76.85
CA THR A 358 -31.46 62.12 77.56
C THR A 358 -31.40 61.67 79.02
N VAL A 359 -30.79 60.51 79.31
CA VAL A 359 -30.56 60.05 80.69
C VAL A 359 -29.60 60.97 81.47
N ARG A 360 -28.52 61.45 80.86
CA ARG A 360 -27.60 62.41 81.50
C ARG A 360 -28.33 63.71 81.83
N ASP A 361 -29.08 64.26 80.90
CA ASP A 361 -29.75 65.55 81.05
C ASP A 361 -30.84 65.46 82.12
N ALA A 362 -31.56 64.34 82.20
CA ALA A 362 -32.50 64.07 83.28
C ALA A 362 -31.82 63.89 84.65
N ILE A 363 -30.63 63.26 84.72
CA ILE A 363 -29.84 63.19 85.97
C ILE A 363 -29.40 64.59 86.41
N ILE A 364 -28.95 65.44 85.47
CA ILE A 364 -28.56 66.83 85.76
C ILE A 364 -29.78 67.64 86.23
N ALA A 365 -30.95 67.47 85.60
CA ALA A 365 -32.19 68.13 85.99
C ALA A 365 -32.67 67.69 87.38
N ASP A 366 -32.63 66.39 87.70
CA ASP A 366 -32.97 65.86 89.03
C ASP A 366 -31.98 66.32 90.12
N GLN A 367 -30.68 66.39 89.82
CA GLN A 367 -29.69 66.99 90.72
C GLN A 367 -29.93 68.49 90.92
N ALA A 368 -30.25 69.24 89.87
CA ALA A 368 -30.57 70.67 89.96
C ALA A 368 -31.84 70.92 90.78
N ALA A 369 -32.89 70.13 90.56
CA ALA A 369 -34.15 70.21 91.30
C ALA A 369 -33.98 69.87 92.79
N LYS A 370 -33.08 68.95 93.15
CA LYS A 370 -32.74 68.63 94.56
C LYS A 370 -31.85 69.69 95.22
N LEU A 371 -30.87 70.23 94.49
CA LEU A 371 -29.97 71.26 95.00
C LEU A 371 -30.64 72.64 95.12
N PHE A 372 -31.73 72.90 94.41
CA PHE A 372 -32.41 74.21 94.44
C PHE A 372 -33.05 74.52 95.81
N PRO A 373 -33.91 73.66 96.41
CA PRO A 373 -34.36 73.84 97.80
C PRO A 373 -33.21 73.88 98.81
N GLN A 374 -32.16 73.09 98.59
CA GLN A 374 -31.01 73.03 99.50
C GLN A 374 -30.21 74.34 99.51
N ARG A 375 -30.01 74.97 98.33
CA ARG A 375 -29.40 76.31 98.22
C ARG A 375 -30.27 77.42 98.81
N LEU A 376 -31.60 77.29 98.79
CA LEU A 376 -32.51 78.24 99.45
C LEU A 376 -32.37 78.18 100.98
N ILE A 377 -32.23 76.97 101.54
CA ILE A 377 -31.91 76.77 102.97
C ILE A 377 -30.55 77.38 103.32
N GLU A 378 -29.51 77.13 102.51
CA GLU A 378 -28.16 77.68 102.73
C GLU A 378 -28.10 79.22 102.58
N ALA A 379 -28.96 79.82 101.74
CA ALA A 379 -29.01 81.26 101.52
C ALA A 379 -29.77 82.03 102.61
N ASN A 380 -30.61 81.36 103.41
CA ASN A 380 -31.34 81.89 104.57
C ASN A 380 -32.09 83.23 104.31
N LYS A 381 -32.88 83.27 103.23
CA LYS A 381 -33.61 84.48 102.77
C LYS A 381 -35.14 84.37 102.80
N ASP A 382 -35.68 83.16 102.86
CA ASP A 382 -37.11 82.88 102.69
C ASP A 382 -37.70 82.18 103.93
N ASP A 383 -39.00 82.35 104.15
CA ASP A 383 -39.73 81.83 105.31
C ASP A 383 -39.80 80.28 105.26
N PRO A 384 -39.63 79.53 106.37
CA PRO A 384 -39.45 78.08 106.32
C PRO A 384 -40.68 77.31 105.81
N MET A 385 -41.87 77.91 105.85
CA MET A 385 -43.08 77.34 105.24
C MET A 385 -43.03 77.38 103.70
N VAL A 386 -42.44 78.43 103.11
CA VAL A 386 -42.29 78.58 101.65
C VAL A 386 -41.21 77.62 101.12
N ILE A 387 -40.14 77.41 101.88
CA ILE A 387 -39.09 76.44 101.55
C ILE A 387 -39.65 75.00 101.52
N GLU A 388 -40.59 74.68 102.40
CA GLU A 388 -41.27 73.38 102.42
C GLU A 388 -42.20 73.19 101.21
N GLU A 389 -42.96 74.22 100.83
CA GLU A 389 -43.81 74.22 99.63
C GLU A 389 -42.96 74.02 98.35
N VAL A 390 -41.87 74.78 98.20
CA VAL A 390 -40.89 74.63 97.10
C VAL A 390 -40.25 73.24 97.09
N ARG A 391 -40.07 72.60 98.26
CA ARG A 391 -39.56 71.22 98.34
C ARG A 391 -40.58 70.19 97.87
N VAL A 392 -41.86 70.37 98.20
CA VAL A 392 -42.96 69.51 97.73
C VAL A 392 -43.15 69.67 96.22
N ASP A 393 -43.12 70.90 95.71
CA ASP A 393 -43.22 71.19 94.29
C ASP A 393 -42.03 70.66 93.50
N ALA A 394 -40.80 70.80 94.01
CA ALA A 394 -39.62 70.17 93.41
C ALA A 394 -39.75 68.64 93.37
N ALA A 395 -40.31 68.02 94.41
CA ALA A 395 -40.55 66.57 94.44
C ALA A 395 -41.69 66.13 93.49
N ALA A 396 -42.69 66.98 93.24
CA ALA A 396 -43.72 66.76 92.22
C ALA A 396 -43.14 66.92 90.80
N LEU A 397 -42.33 67.95 90.57
CA LEU A 397 -41.64 68.20 89.31
C LEU A 397 -40.69 67.05 88.96
N CYS A 398 -39.91 66.53 89.91
CA CYS A 398 -39.07 65.33 89.72
C CYS A 398 -39.88 64.07 89.34
N LYS A 399 -41.15 63.95 89.75
CA LYS A 399 -42.02 62.84 89.32
C LYS A 399 -42.51 63.05 87.89
N LEU A 400 -42.85 64.28 87.52
CA LEU A 400 -43.31 64.61 86.17
C LEU A 400 -42.16 64.47 85.14
N THR A 401 -40.98 65.03 85.42
CA THR A 401 -39.80 64.89 84.54
C THR A 401 -39.34 63.44 84.40
N ARG A 402 -39.58 62.58 85.39
CA ARG A 402 -39.36 61.14 85.28
C ARG A 402 -40.35 60.45 84.33
N ILE A 403 -41.61 60.88 84.31
CA ILE A 403 -42.61 60.38 83.37
C ILE A 403 -42.25 60.84 81.95
N ASP A 404 -41.91 62.12 81.78
CA ASP A 404 -41.46 62.67 80.48
C ASP A 404 -40.20 61.98 79.97
N LEU A 405 -39.21 61.70 80.83
CA LEU A 405 -38.02 60.90 80.48
C LEU A 405 -38.41 59.51 79.98
N LEU A 406 -39.31 58.80 80.69
CA LEU A 406 -39.77 57.48 80.26
C LEU A 406 -40.49 57.54 78.91
N THR A 407 -41.29 58.59 78.67
CA THR A 407 -41.95 58.82 77.38
C THR A 407 -40.95 59.15 76.28
N GLN A 408 -39.94 59.98 76.54
CA GLN A 408 -38.88 60.30 75.57
C GLN A 408 -38.04 59.07 75.22
N LEU A 409 -37.63 58.27 76.21
CA LEU A 409 -36.92 57.01 75.99
C LEU A 409 -37.78 56.00 75.22
N MET A 410 -39.08 55.89 75.54
CA MET A 410 -40.01 55.04 74.81
C MET A 410 -40.16 55.51 73.36
N ASN A 411 -40.23 56.82 73.11
CA ASN A 411 -40.31 57.38 71.75
C ASN A 411 -39.04 57.10 70.94
N ILE A 412 -37.85 57.31 71.51
CA ILE A 412 -36.55 57.00 70.85
C ILE A 412 -36.46 55.50 70.51
N ILE A 413 -36.86 54.62 71.43
CA ILE A 413 -36.86 53.17 71.18
C ILE A 413 -37.91 52.81 70.11
N SER A 414 -39.09 53.44 70.13
CA SER A 414 -40.18 53.14 69.20
C SER A 414 -39.85 53.61 67.78
N SER A 415 -39.39 54.84 67.58
CA SER A 415 -39.01 55.37 66.25
C SER A 415 -37.94 54.51 65.59
N HIS A 416 -36.94 54.07 66.35
CA HIS A 416 -35.88 53.19 65.84
C HIS A 416 -36.25 51.71 65.75
N SER A 417 -37.45 51.33 66.22
CA SER A 417 -38.03 49.99 66.02
C SER A 417 -38.91 49.89 64.77
N GLU A 418 -39.55 51.00 64.36
CA GLU A 418 -40.33 51.08 63.11
C GLU A 418 -39.42 51.12 61.86
N GLU A 419 -38.19 51.62 62.01
CA GLU A 419 -37.16 51.65 60.95
C GLU A 419 -36.47 50.30 60.69
N LEU A 420 -36.85 49.21 61.38
CA LEU A 420 -36.20 47.91 61.15
C LEU A 420 -36.40 47.45 59.70
N PRO A 421 -35.33 47.21 58.92
CA PRO A 421 -35.47 46.47 57.68
C PRO A 421 -36.02 45.08 58.03
N ARG A 422 -37.08 44.66 57.34
CA ARG A 422 -37.74 43.37 57.55
C ARG A 422 -36.70 42.27 57.29
N THR A 423 -36.13 41.72 58.35
CA THR A 423 -35.16 40.62 58.23
C THR A 423 -35.81 39.48 57.46
N PRO A 424 -35.09 38.82 56.53
CA PRO A 424 -35.62 37.65 55.85
C PRO A 424 -35.89 36.60 56.91
N SER A 425 -37.18 36.39 57.22
CA SER A 425 -37.61 35.40 58.20
C SER A 425 -37.11 34.02 57.81
N ILE A 426 -36.98 33.11 58.78
CA ILE A 426 -36.53 31.72 58.54
C ILE A 426 -37.38 31.02 57.45
N ALA A 427 -38.64 31.42 57.23
CA ALA A 427 -39.46 30.94 56.12
C ALA A 427 -38.91 31.27 54.72
N SER A 428 -38.13 32.34 54.55
CA SER A 428 -37.42 32.63 53.29
C SER A 428 -36.28 31.65 53.05
N ILE A 429 -35.69 31.05 54.10
CA ILE A 429 -34.67 30.01 53.97
C ILE A 429 -35.30 28.70 53.49
N GLU A 430 -36.53 28.38 53.89
CA GLU A 430 -37.30 27.26 53.34
C GLU A 430 -37.65 27.45 51.86
N SER A 431 -37.87 28.68 51.39
CA SER A 431 -37.99 28.97 49.94
C SER A 431 -36.65 28.94 49.19
N ALA A 432 -35.53 29.00 49.92
CA ALA A 432 -34.17 28.99 49.39
C ALA A 432 -33.45 27.66 49.63
N THR A 433 -34.19 26.53 49.65
CA THR A 433 -33.58 25.20 49.65
C THR A 433 -32.73 25.00 48.39
N SER A 434 -31.42 25.10 48.58
CA SER A 434 -30.34 24.54 47.77
C SER A 434 -30.83 23.65 46.62
N SER A 435 -30.66 24.14 45.38
CA SER A 435 -31.00 23.43 44.14
C SER A 435 -30.21 22.13 43.92
N LEU A 436 -29.34 21.76 44.87
CA LEU A 436 -28.54 20.55 44.86
C LEU A 436 -29.24 19.35 45.50
N TYR A 437 -30.33 19.50 46.26
CA TYR A 437 -30.99 18.36 46.93
C TYR A 437 -32.53 18.45 46.91
N ALA A 438 -33.20 17.30 46.74
CA ALA A 438 -34.66 17.18 46.76
C ALA A 438 -35.13 16.16 47.82
N PRO A 439 -36.30 16.33 48.46
CA PRO A 439 -36.86 15.35 49.38
C PRO A 439 -37.35 14.10 48.63
N GLY A 440 -36.72 12.95 48.87
CA GLY A 440 -37.17 11.63 48.43
C GLY A 440 -37.83 10.84 49.56
N LYS A 441 -38.47 9.72 49.23
CA LYS A 441 -39.15 8.82 50.20
C LYS A 441 -38.24 8.18 51.27
N MET A 442 -36.93 8.42 51.21
CA MET A 442 -35.93 7.96 52.18
C MET A 442 -34.94 9.07 52.61
N GLY A 443 -35.29 10.35 52.45
CA GLY A 443 -34.45 11.50 52.82
C GLY A 443 -34.01 12.36 51.63
N PHE A 444 -33.02 13.24 51.85
CA PHE A 444 -32.56 14.20 50.85
C PHE A 444 -31.65 13.53 49.79
N LEU A 445 -32.03 13.64 48.51
CA LEU A 445 -31.29 13.09 47.37
C LEU A 445 -30.66 14.22 46.54
N GLN A 446 -29.41 14.05 46.12
CA GLN A 446 -28.70 15.06 45.33
C GLN A 446 -29.31 15.17 43.92
N GLN A 447 -29.73 16.36 43.51
CA GLN A 447 -30.18 16.61 42.14
C GLN A 447 -28.98 16.53 41.18
N LYS A 448 -29.03 15.59 40.24
CA LYS A 448 -28.26 15.70 39.00
C LYS A 448 -28.87 16.86 38.17
N PRO A 449 -28.04 17.70 37.52
CA PRO A 449 -28.57 18.77 36.67
C PRO A 449 -29.49 18.17 35.60
N LYS A 450 -30.64 18.79 35.37
CA LYS A 450 -31.54 18.38 34.27
C LYS A 450 -30.79 18.60 32.96
N ALA A 451 -30.74 17.56 32.12
CA ALA A 451 -30.20 17.63 30.78
C ALA A 451 -30.84 18.81 30.04
N THR A 452 -30.00 19.68 29.47
CA THR A 452 -30.50 20.71 28.53
C THR A 452 -31.04 19.99 27.29
N ALA A 453 -32.00 20.56 26.57
CA ALA A 453 -32.58 19.92 25.37
C ALA A 453 -31.52 19.44 24.35
N THR A 454 -30.35 20.09 24.32
CA THR A 454 -29.17 19.75 23.49
C THR A 454 -28.39 18.50 23.93
N GLU A 455 -28.63 17.95 25.14
CA GLU A 455 -28.07 16.67 25.59
C GLU A 455 -29.01 15.49 25.31
N ILE A 456 -30.33 15.73 25.26
CA ILE A 456 -31.33 14.71 24.92
C ILE A 456 -31.05 14.15 23.50
N PHE A 457 -30.81 15.03 22.53
CA PHE A 457 -30.42 14.67 21.16
C PHE A 457 -29.03 14.01 21.03
N LYS A 458 -28.24 13.93 22.11
CA LYS A 458 -26.94 13.22 22.11
C LYS A 458 -26.97 11.85 22.77
N THR A 459 -28.03 11.53 23.52
CA THR A 459 -28.27 10.18 24.05
C THR A 459 -29.21 9.34 23.18
N GLU A 460 -29.80 9.93 22.13
CA GLU A 460 -30.65 9.22 21.17
C GLU A 460 -29.86 8.61 19.98
N VAL A 461 -28.55 8.88 19.89
CA VAL A 461 -27.63 8.29 18.89
C VAL A 461 -26.42 7.69 19.58
N VAL A 462 -26.59 6.46 20.08
CA VAL A 462 -25.60 5.36 20.27
C VAL A 462 -26.19 4.37 21.29
N ASP A 463 -26.94 3.39 20.78
CA ASP A 463 -26.83 1.96 21.10
C ASP A 463 -28.07 1.21 20.58
N GLN A 464 -28.02 0.83 19.30
CA GLN A 464 -28.94 -0.16 18.74
C GLN A 464 -28.14 -1.40 18.34
N SER A 465 -27.58 -2.06 19.35
CA SER A 465 -27.04 -3.42 19.24
C SER A 465 -28.20 -4.40 19.05
N VAL A 466 -28.55 -4.69 17.79
CA VAL A 466 -29.58 -5.67 17.43
C VAL A 466 -29.04 -7.08 17.68
N ALA A 467 -29.12 -7.52 18.93
CA ALA A 467 -28.98 -8.92 19.32
C ALA A 467 -30.35 -9.61 19.19
N THR A 468 -30.70 -10.05 17.99
CA THR A 468 -31.87 -10.93 17.77
C THR A 468 -31.41 -12.38 17.71
N THR A 469 -31.64 -13.10 18.80
CA THR A 469 -31.42 -14.54 18.88
C THR A 469 -32.58 -15.31 18.24
N LEU A 470 -32.19 -16.45 17.62
CA LEU A 470 -32.92 -17.70 17.35
C LEU A 470 -33.54 -17.89 15.95
N PRO A 471 -33.69 -19.16 15.46
CA PRO A 471 -33.41 -20.44 16.13
C PRO A 471 -32.52 -21.46 15.38
N ASP A 472 -32.15 -22.51 16.11
CA ASP A 472 -31.44 -23.70 15.66
C ASP A 472 -32.06 -24.43 14.45
N TYR A 473 -31.42 -24.33 13.30
CA TYR A 473 -31.30 -25.43 12.33
C TYR A 473 -30.03 -25.19 11.48
N LEU A 474 -29.51 -26.25 10.84
CA LEU A 474 -28.20 -26.30 10.15
C LEU A 474 -26.95 -26.42 11.05
N GLN A 475 -27.09 -26.87 12.30
CA GLN A 475 -25.98 -27.53 13.00
C GLN A 475 -25.96 -29.03 12.67
N LYS A 476 -25.48 -29.37 11.46
CA LYS A 476 -25.03 -30.72 11.07
C LYS A 476 -24.17 -30.63 9.82
N ASP A 477 -22.86 -30.78 10.04
CA ASP A 477 -21.80 -31.28 9.14
C ASP A 477 -20.48 -30.55 9.39
N GLN A 478 -19.93 -30.75 10.59
CA GLN A 478 -18.50 -30.61 10.85
C GLN A 478 -18.00 -31.79 11.67
N ASP A 479 -17.66 -32.86 10.95
CA ASP A 479 -16.58 -33.76 11.33
C ASP A 479 -15.70 -33.94 10.08
N LYS A 480 -14.38 -33.85 10.25
CA LYS A 480 -13.32 -33.78 9.20
C LYS A 480 -13.15 -32.44 8.47
N LEU A 481 -12.43 -31.50 9.09
CA LEU A 481 -11.03 -31.28 8.71
C LEU A 481 -10.31 -30.40 9.74
N LEU A 482 -9.26 -30.96 10.36
CA LEU A 482 -8.43 -30.27 11.33
C LEU A 482 -7.22 -29.62 10.62
N VAL A 483 -6.89 -28.40 11.06
CA VAL A 483 -5.65 -27.65 10.76
C VAL A 483 -5.48 -27.12 9.32
N SER A 484 -5.90 -25.86 9.13
CA SER A 484 -5.04 -24.84 8.51
C SER A 484 -5.52 -23.44 8.89
N HIS A 485 -4.66 -22.66 9.54
CA HIS A 485 -4.81 -21.20 9.68
C HIS A 485 -3.41 -20.57 9.82
N ARG A 486 -3.25 -19.38 9.20
CA ARG A 486 -2.05 -18.53 9.14
C ARG A 486 -0.93 -18.94 8.16
N ARG A 487 -0.95 -18.34 6.98
CA ARG A 487 -0.20 -17.09 6.73
C ARG A 487 -0.63 -16.44 5.41
N GLY A 488 -0.79 -15.11 5.46
CA GLY A 488 -0.84 -14.26 4.27
C GLY A 488 0.53 -13.61 4.05
N ASP A 489 0.75 -13.26 2.79
CA ASP A 489 1.66 -12.27 2.23
C ASP A 489 3.19 -12.49 2.29
N GLU A 490 3.65 -12.85 1.08
CA GLU A 490 4.78 -12.27 0.34
C GLU A 490 6.22 -12.73 0.62
N LEU A 491 6.99 -12.71 -0.49
CA LEU A 491 8.40 -13.08 -0.62
C LEU A 491 8.71 -14.59 -0.51
N SER A 492 8.07 -15.39 -1.38
CA SER A 492 8.65 -16.69 -1.74
C SER A 492 9.89 -16.50 -2.60
N ILE A 493 11.01 -16.90 -2.01
CA ILE A 493 12.33 -17.13 -2.58
C ILE A 493 12.28 -17.73 -4.01
N ILE A 494 13.17 -17.24 -4.87
CA ILE A 494 13.47 -17.84 -6.17
C ILE A 494 14.14 -19.19 -5.90
N ASP A 495 13.47 -20.28 -6.24
CA ASP A 495 14.11 -21.59 -6.32
C ASP A 495 14.98 -21.62 -7.59
N VAL A 496 16.27 -21.90 -7.41
CA VAL A 496 17.22 -22.02 -8.53
C VAL A 496 17.28 -23.50 -8.92
N GLU A 497 16.37 -23.93 -9.78
CA GLU A 497 16.48 -25.25 -10.40
C GLU A 497 17.75 -25.31 -11.26
N PHE A 498 18.63 -26.26 -10.91
CA PHE A 498 19.86 -26.55 -11.65
C PHE A 498 19.52 -27.21 -13.01
N GLY A 499 19.19 -26.39 -14.00
CA GLY A 499 18.93 -26.80 -15.39
C GLY A 499 19.99 -26.30 -16.36
N THR A 500 21.15 -26.94 -16.42
CA THR A 500 22.15 -26.69 -17.48
C THR A 500 21.67 -27.21 -18.84
N THR A 501 20.96 -26.38 -19.60
CA THR A 501 20.72 -26.61 -21.03
C THR A 501 21.90 -26.11 -21.85
N LEU A 502 22.76 -27.04 -22.24
CA LEU A 502 23.94 -26.79 -23.07
C LEU A 502 23.49 -26.67 -24.54
N TYR A 503 23.35 -25.44 -25.04
CA TYR A 503 23.08 -25.19 -26.45
C TYR A 503 24.34 -25.44 -27.29
N VAL A 504 24.34 -26.53 -28.05
CA VAL A 504 25.31 -26.77 -29.13
C VAL A 504 24.72 -26.21 -30.42
N SER A 505 25.22 -25.05 -30.85
CA SER A 505 24.93 -24.53 -32.19
C SER A 505 25.75 -25.30 -33.22
N SER A 506 25.12 -26.15 -34.03
CA SER A 506 25.76 -26.66 -35.23
C SER A 506 25.67 -25.60 -36.33
N SER A 507 26.72 -24.81 -36.50
CA SER A 507 26.90 -24.03 -37.73
C SER A 507 27.12 -25.01 -38.88
N ARG A 508 26.12 -25.15 -39.76
CA ARG A 508 26.33 -25.70 -41.09
C ARG A 508 25.85 -24.62 -42.06
N GLU A 509 26.79 -24.12 -42.84
CA GLU A 509 26.56 -23.03 -43.79
C GLU A 509 25.80 -23.56 -45.01
N ASP A 510 24.90 -22.73 -45.54
CA ASP A 510 24.14 -23.03 -46.75
C ASP A 510 25.06 -22.92 -47.98
N GLU A 511 25.38 -24.04 -48.63
CA GLU A 511 25.74 -24.03 -50.06
C GLU A 511 24.56 -24.54 -50.87
N ALA A 512 23.97 -23.62 -51.65
CA ALA A 512 22.92 -23.95 -52.60
C ALA A 512 23.53 -24.72 -53.79
N ILE A 513 22.92 -25.87 -54.11
CA ILE A 513 23.13 -26.54 -55.40
C ILE A 513 21.78 -26.54 -56.11
N GLU A 514 21.67 -25.72 -57.16
CA GLU A 514 20.60 -25.83 -58.14
C GLU A 514 20.69 -27.21 -58.81
N ILE A 515 19.59 -27.96 -58.79
CA ILE A 515 19.39 -29.12 -59.65
C ILE A 515 18.14 -28.82 -60.48
N GLU A 516 18.34 -28.47 -61.75
CA GLU A 516 17.25 -28.47 -62.73
C GLU A 516 16.80 -29.93 -62.95
N GLU A 517 15.55 -30.22 -62.60
CA GLU A 517 14.87 -31.43 -63.05
C GLU A 517 14.33 -31.21 -64.48
N GLU A 518 14.87 -31.93 -65.47
CA GLU A 518 14.08 -32.32 -66.65
C GLU A 518 13.65 -33.79 -66.52
N PRO A 519 12.37 -34.13 -66.76
CA PRO A 519 11.83 -35.45 -66.43
C PRO A 519 11.97 -36.47 -67.57
N LEU A 520 12.14 -37.74 -67.18
CA LEU A 520 12.03 -38.90 -68.07
C LEU A 520 10.73 -39.67 -67.81
N GLU A 521 9.88 -39.79 -68.83
CA GLU A 521 8.85 -40.82 -69.06
C GLU A 521 8.24 -40.49 -70.45
N GLU A 522 7.88 -41.41 -71.36
CA GLU A 522 7.94 -42.88 -71.36
C GLU A 522 8.08 -43.38 -72.86
N PRO A 523 7.70 -44.60 -73.32
CA PRO A 523 8.53 -45.34 -74.29
C PRO A 523 7.89 -45.46 -75.70
N GLU A 524 8.54 -46.20 -76.61
CA GLU A 524 7.94 -47.12 -77.61
C GLU A 524 9.03 -47.69 -78.55
N GLY A 525 8.73 -48.78 -79.26
CA GLY A 525 9.36 -49.02 -80.58
C GLY A 525 10.61 -49.91 -80.72
N SER A 526 10.44 -51.22 -80.48
CA SER A 526 10.71 -52.29 -81.47
C SER A 526 12.12 -52.59 -82.07
N SER A 527 12.44 -53.90 -82.04
CA SER A 527 13.12 -54.69 -83.10
C SER A 527 14.66 -54.75 -83.22
N SER A 528 15.18 -55.99 -83.05
CA SER A 528 16.19 -56.70 -83.89
C SER A 528 17.60 -56.06 -84.13
N SER A 529 18.73 -56.79 -84.17
CA SER A 529 18.97 -58.24 -84.22
C SER A 529 20.44 -58.64 -83.91
N VAL A 530 20.61 -59.79 -83.24
CA VAL A 530 21.53 -60.93 -83.53
C VAL A 530 23.01 -60.70 -83.99
N SER A 531 23.92 -61.43 -83.30
CA SER A 531 25.25 -61.95 -83.73
C SER A 531 26.51 -61.05 -83.63
N VAL A 532 27.74 -61.54 -83.36
CA VAL A 532 28.29 -62.76 -82.66
C VAL A 532 29.84 -62.69 -82.65
N LYS A 533 30.53 -63.42 -81.74
CA LYS A 533 32.01 -63.61 -81.51
C LYS A 533 32.64 -62.66 -80.47
N LYS A 534 33.18 -63.18 -79.35
CA LYS A 534 34.50 -63.87 -79.15
C LYS A 534 35.69 -62.93 -79.38
N SER A 535 36.78 -62.91 -78.61
CA SER A 535 37.18 -63.48 -77.28
C SER A 535 38.58 -62.87 -76.94
N SER A 536 39.41 -63.27 -75.96
CA SER A 536 39.48 -64.36 -74.95
C SER A 536 40.63 -64.07 -73.97
N GLU A 537 40.44 -64.32 -72.66
CA GLU A 537 41.51 -64.70 -71.69
C GLU A 537 42.60 -63.63 -71.37
N GLY A 538 43.36 -63.69 -70.26
CA GLY A 538 43.46 -64.72 -69.22
C GLY A 538 44.29 -64.24 -68.00
N SER A 539 44.43 -65.10 -66.99
CA SER A 539 44.90 -64.75 -65.63
C SER A 539 46.28 -65.38 -65.27
N ALA A 540 46.70 -65.20 -63.99
CA ALA A 540 47.62 -66.06 -63.21
C ALA A 540 49.15 -65.77 -63.28
N PRO A 541 49.99 -66.33 -62.39
CA PRO A 541 49.86 -66.43 -60.90
C PRO A 541 51.20 -66.24 -60.13
N PRO A 542 51.22 -66.39 -58.79
CA PRO A 542 52.41 -66.72 -57.98
C PRO A 542 52.43 -68.18 -57.44
N PRO A 543 53.60 -68.82 -57.26
CA PRO A 543 53.81 -70.06 -56.47
C PRO A 543 54.22 -69.71 -55.01
N SER A 544 53.80 -70.33 -53.89
CA SER A 544 53.59 -71.72 -53.43
C SER A 544 54.62 -72.10 -52.34
N ALA A 545 54.17 -72.51 -51.14
CA ALA A 545 55.02 -73.06 -50.06
C ALA A 545 54.28 -74.13 -49.23
N ILE A 546 54.96 -75.23 -48.88
CA ILE A 546 54.45 -76.51 -48.33
C ILE A 546 55.66 -77.18 -47.58
N PRO A 547 55.56 -77.91 -46.44
CA PRO A 547 54.62 -77.84 -45.30
C PRO A 547 55.19 -78.27 -43.88
N LEU A 548 54.30 -78.31 -42.88
CA LEU A 548 54.15 -79.24 -41.71
C LEU A 548 55.31 -80.07 -41.08
N ALA A 549 55.40 -79.97 -39.73
CA ALA A 549 55.21 -81.04 -38.69
C ALA A 549 55.49 -80.42 -37.28
N LYS A 550 55.05 -80.90 -36.08
CA LYS A 550 54.48 -82.19 -35.61
C LYS A 550 53.73 -82.01 -34.25
N ASN A 551 53.00 -83.04 -33.79
CA ASN A 551 52.16 -83.08 -32.56
C ASN A 551 52.91 -83.45 -31.24
N VAL A 552 52.29 -83.26 -30.06
CA VAL A 552 51.77 -84.32 -29.12
C VAL A 552 51.59 -83.85 -27.64
N SER A 553 50.36 -84.05 -27.15
CA SER A 553 49.77 -84.36 -25.81
C SER A 553 50.45 -84.22 -24.42
N SER A 554 49.69 -83.60 -23.49
CA SER A 554 49.17 -84.07 -22.18
C SER A 554 50.02 -84.41 -20.92
N GLU A 555 49.58 -83.80 -19.80
CA GLU A 555 49.23 -84.38 -18.46
C GLU A 555 50.09 -84.14 -17.18
N LEU A 556 49.36 -84.03 -16.04
CA LEU A 556 49.72 -84.25 -14.61
C LEU A 556 50.28 -83.11 -13.70
N LEU A 557 49.34 -82.49 -12.95
CA LEU A 557 49.26 -82.36 -11.46
C LEU A 557 50.13 -81.42 -10.58
N LYS A 558 49.42 -80.81 -9.59
CA LYS A 558 49.82 -80.38 -8.22
C LYS A 558 50.67 -79.09 -8.06
N ASP A 559 50.59 -78.33 -6.96
CA ASP A 559 49.84 -78.49 -5.68
C ASP A 559 49.38 -77.12 -5.07
N VAL A 560 48.79 -77.16 -3.87
CA VAL A 560 48.04 -76.07 -3.17
C VAL A 560 48.91 -75.17 -2.25
N GLU A 561 48.33 -74.05 -1.75
CA GLU A 561 48.74 -73.14 -0.62
C GLU A 561 49.27 -71.74 -1.03
N ARG A 562 49.06 -70.63 -0.30
CA ARG A 562 48.54 -70.41 1.08
C ARG A 562 47.85 -69.03 1.24
N LYS A 563 47.17 -68.81 2.38
CA LYS A 563 46.47 -67.57 2.81
C LYS A 563 47.25 -66.79 3.89
N SER A 564 46.75 -65.57 4.19
CA SER A 564 46.80 -64.85 5.49
C SER A 564 48.02 -63.93 5.78
N VAL A 565 47.82 -62.64 6.13
CA VAL A 565 47.76 -62.03 7.51
C VAL A 565 49.17 -61.72 8.07
N SER A 566 49.55 -60.57 8.67
CA SER A 566 48.93 -59.23 8.86
C SER A 566 49.95 -58.23 9.50
N THR A 567 49.50 -56.98 9.75
CA THR A 567 49.83 -56.09 10.90
C THR A 567 51.15 -55.29 11.02
N SER A 568 50.96 -54.06 11.55
CA SER A 568 51.89 -53.11 12.23
C SER A 568 52.86 -52.31 11.34
N GLU A 569 52.83 -50.97 11.21
CA GLU A 569 52.62 -49.80 12.10
C GLU A 569 53.90 -49.15 12.69
N VAL A 570 53.83 -47.82 12.86
CA VAL A 570 54.67 -46.89 13.65
C VAL A 570 55.89 -46.21 12.98
N GLN A 571 55.61 -45.02 12.42
CA GLN A 571 56.27 -43.71 12.64
C GLN A 571 57.81 -43.59 12.86
N SER A 572 58.45 -42.70 12.08
CA SER A 572 59.02 -41.45 12.64
C SER A 572 59.26 -40.35 11.59
N SER A 573 58.99 -39.10 11.99
CA SER A 573 59.59 -37.84 11.47
C SER A 573 61.12 -37.90 11.34
N GLY A 574 61.82 -37.11 10.52
CA GLY A 574 61.43 -35.98 9.66
C GLY A 574 62.35 -34.75 9.90
N GLN A 575 62.95 -34.15 8.87
CA GLN A 575 63.61 -32.83 8.91
C GLN A 575 63.89 -32.27 7.49
N PHE A 576 64.03 -30.94 7.40
CA PHE A 576 64.28 -30.11 6.22
C PHE A 576 65.65 -29.39 6.37
N GLU A 577 66.10 -28.70 5.30
CA GLU A 577 67.32 -27.87 5.08
C GLU A 577 68.33 -28.59 4.14
N GLU A 578 68.68 -28.20 2.90
CA GLU A 578 68.67 -26.96 2.06
C GLU A 578 70.12 -26.43 1.78
N PHE A 579 70.41 -26.07 0.52
CA PHE A 579 71.69 -25.58 -0.07
C PHE A 579 72.89 -26.56 -0.07
N GLU A 580 73.90 -26.47 -0.96
CA GLU A 580 74.30 -25.44 -1.95
C GLU A 580 75.04 -26.05 -3.17
N ASP A 581 75.28 -25.22 -4.19
CA ASP A 581 75.91 -25.37 -5.53
C ASP A 581 77.06 -26.38 -5.79
N VAL A 582 77.26 -26.72 -7.08
CA VAL A 582 78.48 -26.38 -7.88
C VAL A 582 78.30 -26.76 -9.36
N GLU A 583 78.73 -25.86 -10.25
CA GLU A 583 78.81 -26.02 -11.71
C GLU A 583 80.02 -26.88 -12.13
N GLU A 584 79.99 -27.51 -13.31
CA GLU A 584 81.12 -27.45 -14.26
C GLU A 584 80.73 -27.93 -15.67
N GLU A 585 81.57 -27.56 -16.64
CA GLU A 585 81.27 -27.47 -18.07
C GLU A 585 81.58 -28.77 -18.83
N ASP A 586 81.02 -28.92 -20.05
CA ASP A 586 81.82 -29.41 -21.18
C ASP A 586 81.18 -28.99 -22.52
N GLU A 587 81.98 -28.32 -23.34
CA GLU A 587 81.60 -27.62 -24.57
C GLU A 587 82.27 -28.31 -25.78
N PHE A 588 81.53 -28.64 -26.85
CA PHE A 588 82.16 -28.85 -28.17
C PHE A 588 81.21 -28.58 -29.34
N GLU A 589 81.53 -27.52 -30.10
CA GLU A 589 80.95 -27.23 -31.42
C GLU A 589 81.44 -28.21 -32.49
N ILE A 590 80.58 -28.56 -33.47
CA ILE A 590 81.02 -28.73 -34.86
C ILE A 590 79.98 -28.10 -35.80
N ASN A 591 80.36 -26.99 -36.43
CA ASN A 591 79.70 -26.45 -37.62
C ASN A 591 80.00 -27.33 -38.85
N LEU A 592 79.03 -27.50 -39.75
CA LEU A 592 79.34 -27.44 -41.19
C LEU A 592 78.11 -27.07 -42.03
N PHE A 593 78.24 -25.99 -42.82
CA PHE A 593 77.35 -25.64 -43.91
C PHE A 593 77.52 -26.61 -45.10
N TYR A 594 76.43 -26.94 -45.79
CA TYR A 594 76.28 -26.69 -47.24
C TYR A 594 74.80 -26.67 -47.66
#